data_AF-A0A437Q6A4-F1
#
_entry.id   AF-A0A437Q6A4-F1
#
_cell.length_a   1.000
_cell.length_b   1.000
_cell.length_c   1.000
_cell.angle_alpha   90.00
_cell.angle_beta   90.00
_cell.angle_gamma   90.00
#
_symmetry.space_group_name_H-M   'P 1'
#
loop_
_entity.id
_entity.type
_entity.pdbx_description
1 polymer ?
#
loop_
_entity_poly.entity_id
_entity_poly.type
_entity_poly.pdbx_seq_one_letter_code
_entity_poly.pdbx_strand_id
1 'polypeptide(L)'
;MRKLSLFMVMLMGMFTSQMSVAGNLELAGDHRGEALIVPFFSAQNNWETYLNIASDSKALHIKFRSIVNGDVLASYNVYLGKAALFSMAMYSLENGRAMLNFVDSSVGHNCIIGGVIDAPIRSYQNTSYQSSVELEESSGSLEIYPISVVDGLNNCDAMVNLWQQGEQTTSVGLANTHGTLEGYVAIANVGRGLLSSYRATALRGLNLPAEHFHPTLNNYDLSRAEGGIAAVADALSVASLTNEVVQLKDINAATEWVVSYPLAGYMNHKPYTTDLGHTTQWCDSFGVYPTTSAEPAASVQVNQQQGVTALQPQDTEYSPTRPAGLCHAVNVVGFGAEPVLADAGAENWVQAPRTLVDLLNGRASVLTWALPAERTQPRVPMLGFRLTTFENGTLDGGKVLANYSLLTPHKRD
;
A
#
# COMPACT_ATOMS: atom_id res chain seq x y z
N MET A 1 39.64 -62.78 37.01
CA MET A 1 38.25 -62.57 36.52
C MET A 1 37.60 -61.61 37.51
N ARG A 2 37.06 -60.44 37.20
CA ARG A 2 36.41 -59.88 36.01
C ARG A 2 36.85 -58.42 35.82
N LYS A 3 37.05 -58.02 34.55
CA LYS A 3 37.10 -56.62 34.11
C LYS A 3 35.69 -56.02 34.23
N LEU A 4 35.57 -54.78 34.67
CA LEU A 4 34.44 -53.92 34.32
C LEU A 4 34.96 -52.48 34.15
N SER A 5 35.24 -52.12 32.90
CA SER A 5 35.38 -50.73 32.47
C SER A 5 34.01 -50.08 32.46
N LEU A 6 33.85 -48.97 33.18
CA LEU A 6 32.68 -48.10 33.03
C LEU A 6 33.06 -47.00 32.04
N PHE A 7 32.42 -47.05 30.88
CA PHE A 7 32.52 -46.10 29.78
C PHE A 7 31.90 -44.76 30.21
N MET A 8 32.70 -43.71 30.21
CA MET A 8 32.25 -42.31 30.27
C MET A 8 31.82 -41.91 28.85
N VAL A 9 30.51 -41.85 28.61
CA VAL A 9 29.95 -41.32 27.35
C VAL A 9 29.87 -39.80 27.51
N MET A 10 30.84 -39.10 26.91
CA MET A 10 30.83 -37.66 26.75
C MET A 10 29.92 -37.32 25.56
N LEU A 11 28.68 -36.89 25.85
CA LEU A 11 27.74 -36.42 24.85
C LEU A 11 28.14 -35.00 24.41
N MET A 12 28.96 -34.91 23.36
CA MET A 12 29.30 -33.65 22.70
C MET A 12 28.10 -33.24 21.84
N GLY A 13 27.22 -32.41 22.40
CA GLY A 13 26.13 -31.79 21.65
C GLY A 13 26.72 -30.83 20.60
N MET A 14 26.75 -31.27 19.34
CA MET A 14 26.97 -30.38 18.21
C MET A 14 25.74 -29.47 18.09
N PHE A 15 25.85 -28.26 18.64
CA PHE A 15 25.00 -27.15 18.20
C PHE A 15 25.47 -26.77 16.79
N THR A 16 24.80 -27.28 15.77
CA THR A 16 24.85 -26.67 14.45
C THR A 16 24.06 -25.37 14.54
N SER A 17 24.74 -24.28 14.89
CA SER A 17 24.23 -22.94 14.62
C SER A 17 24.05 -22.82 13.11
N GLN A 18 22.81 -22.95 12.64
CA GLN A 18 22.46 -22.55 11.28
C GLN A 18 22.77 -21.06 11.21
N MET A 19 23.84 -20.70 10.49
CA MET A 19 24.05 -19.32 10.08
C MET A 19 22.90 -19.00 9.13
N SER A 20 21.85 -18.35 9.64
CA SER A 20 20.93 -17.61 8.80
C SER A 20 21.78 -16.60 8.04
N VAL A 21 21.88 -16.75 6.73
CA VAL A 21 22.38 -15.67 5.90
C VAL A 21 21.32 -14.59 6.02
N ALA A 22 21.59 -13.55 6.80
CA ALA A 22 20.76 -12.35 6.83
C ALA A 22 20.65 -11.85 5.39
N GLY A 23 19.52 -12.13 4.75
CA GLY A 23 19.18 -11.53 3.47
C GLY A 23 19.01 -10.04 3.72
N ASN A 24 19.70 -9.20 2.96
CA ASN A 24 19.44 -7.77 3.02
C ASN A 24 17.97 -7.54 2.65
N LEU A 25 17.22 -6.88 3.53
CA LEU A 25 15.84 -6.49 3.27
C LEU A 25 15.78 -5.70 1.96
N GLU A 26 14.96 -6.16 1.01
CA GLU A 26 14.91 -5.58 -0.33
C GLU A 26 13.49 -5.60 -0.91
N LEU A 27 13.32 -4.81 -1.98
CA LEU A 27 12.15 -4.90 -2.84
C LEU A 27 12.33 -6.06 -3.81
N ALA A 28 11.37 -6.98 -3.80
CA ALA A 28 11.42 -8.14 -4.68
C ALA A 28 10.97 -7.74 -6.11
N GLY A 29 11.93 -7.72 -7.04
CA GLY A 29 11.69 -7.35 -8.45
C GLY A 29 10.80 -8.34 -9.24
N ASP A 30 10.59 -9.55 -8.72
CA ASP A 30 9.65 -10.54 -9.23
C ASP A 30 8.24 -10.40 -8.62
N HIS A 31 8.03 -9.39 -7.76
CA HIS A 31 6.79 -9.13 -7.02
C HIS A 31 6.37 -10.25 -6.06
N ARG A 32 7.33 -11.08 -5.62
CA ARG A 32 7.11 -12.18 -4.68
C ARG A 32 7.93 -11.99 -3.39
N GLY A 33 7.26 -11.86 -2.25
CA GLY A 33 7.91 -11.52 -0.98
C GLY A 33 7.21 -12.00 0.29
N GLU A 34 7.84 -11.72 1.42
CA GLU A 34 7.39 -12.05 2.79
C GLU A 34 6.44 -10.98 3.36
N ALA A 35 6.28 -9.85 2.68
CA ALA A 35 5.15 -8.96 2.86
C ALA A 35 4.80 -8.29 1.54
N LEU A 36 3.54 -7.86 1.42
CA LEU A 36 3.07 -7.04 0.33
C LEU A 36 2.58 -5.69 0.87
N ILE A 37 2.96 -4.63 0.19
CA ILE A 37 2.43 -3.28 0.38
C ILE A 37 1.58 -2.92 -0.83
N VAL A 38 0.32 -2.63 -0.58
CA VAL A 38 -0.62 -2.09 -1.56
C VAL A 38 -0.69 -0.58 -1.31
N PRO A 39 -0.04 0.26 -2.14
CA PRO A 39 0.07 1.69 -1.87
C PRO A 39 -1.26 2.43 -1.90
N PHE A 40 -2.28 1.89 -2.58
CA PHE A 40 -3.58 2.54 -2.70
C PHE A 40 -4.73 1.60 -3.04
N PHE A 41 -5.77 1.66 -2.23
CA PHE A 41 -7.10 1.22 -2.63
C PHE A 41 -8.07 2.40 -2.64
N SER A 42 -9.13 2.29 -3.44
CA SER A 42 -10.21 3.27 -3.48
C SER A 42 -11.56 2.64 -3.77
N ALA A 43 -12.55 3.17 -3.08
CA ALA A 43 -13.98 3.02 -3.26
C ALA A 43 -14.62 4.42 -3.51
N GLN A 44 -13.82 5.42 -3.89
CA GLN A 44 -14.22 6.81 -4.10
C GLN A 44 -14.49 7.08 -5.58
N ASN A 45 -15.29 8.10 -5.88
CA ASN A 45 -15.56 8.60 -7.23
C ASN A 45 -15.96 7.49 -8.22
N ASN A 46 -16.78 6.55 -7.76
CA ASN A 46 -17.23 5.33 -8.48
C ASN A 46 -16.10 4.36 -8.88
N TRP A 47 -14.91 4.50 -8.31
CA TRP A 47 -13.90 3.46 -8.37
C TRP A 47 -14.23 2.35 -7.39
N GLU A 48 -13.90 1.13 -7.79
CA GLU A 48 -13.96 -0.08 -6.99
C GLU A 48 -12.57 -0.71 -7.03
N THR A 49 -12.18 -1.37 -5.94
CA THR A 49 -10.89 -2.05 -5.86
C THR A 49 -11.09 -3.56 -5.71
N TYR A 50 -10.38 -4.32 -6.52
CA TYR A 50 -10.35 -5.78 -6.49
C TYR A 50 -8.94 -6.24 -6.15
N LEU A 51 -8.81 -6.99 -5.05
CA LEU A 51 -7.54 -7.51 -4.56
C LEU A 51 -7.52 -9.03 -4.75
N ASN A 52 -6.42 -9.55 -5.30
CA ASN A 52 -6.17 -10.98 -5.41
C ASN A 52 -4.77 -11.28 -4.88
N ILE A 53 -4.68 -12.19 -3.92
CA ILE A 53 -3.44 -12.62 -3.28
C ILE A 53 -3.25 -14.13 -3.51
N ALA A 54 -2.11 -14.49 -4.08
CA ALA A 54 -1.61 -15.85 -4.08
C ALA A 54 -0.57 -16.00 -2.96
N SER A 55 -0.62 -17.13 -2.26
CA SER A 55 0.23 -17.38 -1.09
C SER A 55 0.70 -18.82 -1.07
N ASP A 56 1.98 -19.00 -0.73
CA ASP A 56 2.51 -20.33 -0.41
C ASP A 56 2.24 -20.70 1.07
N SER A 57 1.86 -19.72 1.91
CA SER A 57 1.37 -19.96 3.27
C SER A 57 -0.11 -20.36 3.28
N LYS A 58 -0.54 -21.02 4.36
CA LYS A 58 -1.94 -21.36 4.65
C LYS A 58 -2.71 -20.27 5.39
N ALA A 59 -2.04 -19.20 5.82
CA ALA A 59 -2.73 -18.06 6.41
C ALA A 59 -2.03 -16.73 6.10
N LEU A 60 -2.85 -15.68 6.08
CA LEU A 60 -2.45 -14.30 5.87
C LEU A 60 -2.89 -13.44 7.04
N HIS A 61 -2.14 -12.38 7.31
CA HIS A 61 -2.57 -11.24 8.09
C HIS A 61 -2.68 -10.02 7.16
N ILE A 62 -3.83 -9.36 7.15
CA ILE A 62 -4.12 -8.21 6.29
C ILE A 62 -4.45 -7.02 7.17
N LYS A 63 -3.83 -5.87 6.91
CA LYS A 63 -4.10 -4.59 7.57
C LYS A 63 -4.60 -3.56 6.57
N PHE A 64 -5.67 -2.87 6.94
CA PHE A 64 -6.18 -1.70 6.25
C PHE A 64 -5.67 -0.47 6.97
N ARG A 65 -5.01 0.44 6.26
CA ARG A 65 -4.43 1.64 6.82
C ARG A 65 -5.10 2.89 6.28
N SER A 66 -5.32 3.84 7.19
CA SER A 66 -5.94 5.13 6.91
C SER A 66 -5.22 5.85 5.79
N ILE A 67 -5.99 6.48 4.91
CA ILE A 67 -5.43 7.39 3.90
C ILE A 67 -4.80 8.63 4.53
N VAL A 68 -5.31 9.03 5.71
CA VAL A 68 -4.96 10.30 6.34
C VAL A 68 -3.61 10.21 7.03
N ASN A 69 -3.46 9.30 7.99
CA ASN A 69 -2.29 9.25 8.87
C ASN A 69 -1.54 7.91 8.82
N GLY A 70 -2.11 6.91 8.13
CA GLY A 70 -1.53 5.57 8.03
C GLY A 70 -1.77 4.73 9.28
N ASP A 71 -2.66 5.13 10.19
CA ASP A 71 -3.08 4.29 11.31
C ASP A 71 -3.84 3.06 10.82
N VAL A 72 -3.82 1.98 11.59
CA VAL A 72 -4.51 0.75 11.22
C VAL A 72 -5.98 0.87 11.57
N LEU A 73 -6.84 0.83 10.55
CA LEU A 73 -8.29 0.92 10.68
C LEU A 73 -8.90 -0.43 11.08
N ALA A 74 -8.45 -1.48 10.40
CA ALA A 74 -8.95 -2.83 10.58
C ALA A 74 -7.88 -3.85 10.18
N SER A 75 -7.94 -5.02 10.78
CA SER A 75 -7.05 -6.11 10.43
C SER A 75 -7.71 -7.48 10.58
N TYR A 76 -7.25 -8.41 9.74
CA TYR A 76 -7.85 -9.72 9.59
C TYR A 76 -6.78 -10.81 9.45
N ASN A 77 -6.97 -11.91 10.16
CA ASN A 77 -6.34 -13.17 9.82
C ASN A 77 -7.23 -13.90 8.82
N VAL A 78 -6.66 -14.30 7.69
CA VAL A 78 -7.32 -15.07 6.64
C VAL A 78 -6.68 -16.44 6.59
N TYR A 79 -7.44 -17.47 6.95
CA TYR A 79 -7.03 -18.86 6.83
C TYR A 79 -7.49 -19.39 5.49
N LEU A 80 -6.53 -19.74 4.65
CA LEU A 80 -6.76 -20.04 3.24
C LEU A 80 -7.23 -21.48 3.06
N GLY A 81 -8.20 -21.65 2.15
CA GLY A 81 -8.63 -22.94 1.65
C GLY A 81 -7.53 -23.66 0.84
N LYS A 82 -7.91 -24.76 0.19
CA LYS A 82 -6.95 -25.62 -0.54
C LYS A 82 -6.27 -24.88 -1.70
N ALA A 83 -6.96 -23.93 -2.31
CA ALA A 83 -6.45 -23.13 -3.43
C ALA A 83 -5.33 -22.14 -3.04
N ALA A 84 -5.15 -21.84 -1.75
CA ALA A 84 -4.17 -20.86 -1.26
C ALA A 84 -4.27 -19.48 -1.95
N LEU A 85 -5.51 -19.08 -2.25
CA LEU A 85 -5.87 -17.83 -2.91
C LEU A 85 -6.86 -17.05 -2.03
N PHE A 86 -6.63 -15.74 -1.92
CA PHE A 86 -7.55 -14.81 -1.30
C PHE A 86 -7.98 -13.75 -2.29
N SER A 87 -9.28 -13.49 -2.36
CA SER A 87 -9.85 -12.46 -3.22
C SER A 87 -10.83 -11.60 -2.45
N MET A 88 -10.80 -10.30 -2.72
CA MET A 88 -11.69 -9.33 -2.11
C MET A 88 -12.06 -8.26 -3.14
N ALA A 89 -13.26 -7.72 -3.01
CA ALA A 89 -13.68 -6.53 -3.72
C ALA A 89 -14.15 -5.45 -2.74
N MET A 90 -13.91 -4.19 -3.10
CA MET A 90 -14.22 -3.02 -2.28
C MET A 90 -15.04 -2.03 -3.10
N TYR A 91 -16.14 -1.57 -2.50
CA TYR A 91 -17.13 -0.71 -3.16
C TYR A 91 -17.52 0.43 -2.24
N SER A 92 -17.99 1.51 -2.84
CA SER A 92 -18.45 2.68 -2.10
C SER A 92 -19.73 2.37 -1.31
N LEU A 93 -19.83 2.94 -0.11
CA LEU A 93 -21.08 3.10 0.62
C LEU A 93 -21.37 4.59 0.78
N GLU A 94 -22.59 4.91 1.22
CA GLU A 94 -22.92 6.28 1.59
C GLU A 94 -21.97 6.81 2.70
N ASN A 95 -21.77 8.13 2.73
CA ASN A 95 -20.97 8.84 3.73
C ASN A 95 -19.45 8.55 3.71
N GLY A 96 -18.88 8.16 2.57
CA GLY A 96 -17.42 8.03 2.42
C GLY A 96 -16.82 6.76 3.03
N ARG A 97 -17.66 5.80 3.40
CA ARG A 97 -17.28 4.46 3.90
C ARG A 97 -17.15 3.47 2.75
N ALA A 98 -16.53 2.32 2.99
CA ALA A 98 -16.44 1.24 2.00
C ALA A 98 -17.04 -0.06 2.51
N MET A 99 -17.60 -0.85 1.59
CA MET A 99 -17.94 -2.25 1.81
C MET A 99 -16.83 -3.15 1.27
N LEU A 100 -16.30 -4.02 2.12
CA LEU A 100 -15.38 -5.10 1.79
C LEU A 100 -16.20 -6.37 1.57
N ASN A 101 -16.20 -6.92 0.36
CA ASN A 101 -16.77 -8.24 0.10
C ASN A 101 -15.64 -9.25 -0.11
N PHE A 102 -15.58 -10.22 0.79
CA PHE A 102 -14.66 -11.36 0.63
C PHE A 102 -15.25 -12.37 -0.34
N VAL A 103 -14.47 -12.69 -1.37
CA VAL A 103 -14.86 -13.62 -2.42
C VAL A 103 -14.29 -14.99 -2.09
N ASP A 104 -15.15 -16.01 -2.13
CA ASP A 104 -14.70 -17.38 -1.93
C ASP A 104 -14.33 -18.06 -3.24
N SER A 105 -13.37 -18.97 -3.16
CA SER A 105 -13.11 -19.90 -4.24
C SER A 105 -13.99 -21.13 -4.06
N SER A 106 -14.46 -21.73 -5.15
CA SER A 106 -15.22 -23.00 -5.10
C SER A 106 -14.39 -24.19 -4.58
N VAL A 107 -13.10 -24.00 -4.28
CA VAL A 107 -12.12 -25.06 -3.94
C VAL A 107 -11.60 -24.89 -2.49
N GLY A 108 -12.54 -24.73 -1.56
CA GLY A 108 -12.30 -24.67 -0.12
C GLY A 108 -12.49 -23.27 0.43
N HIS A 109 -13.35 -23.19 1.45
CA HIS A 109 -13.78 -21.94 2.07
C HIS A 109 -12.63 -21.28 2.84
N ASN A 110 -12.43 -19.98 2.61
CA ASN A 110 -11.58 -19.16 3.46
C ASN A 110 -12.29 -18.85 4.79
N CYS A 111 -11.56 -18.91 5.90
CA CYS A 111 -12.03 -18.43 7.21
C CYS A 111 -11.37 -17.09 7.49
N ILE A 112 -12.17 -16.06 7.74
CA ILE A 112 -11.65 -14.71 7.96
C ILE A 112 -12.06 -14.27 9.36
N ILE A 113 -11.08 -13.90 10.18
CA ILE A 113 -11.30 -13.49 11.58
C ILE A 113 -10.60 -12.17 11.80
N GLY A 114 -11.32 -11.18 12.30
CA GLY A 114 -10.78 -9.86 12.57
C GLY A 114 -11.85 -8.79 12.64
N GLY A 115 -11.45 -7.56 12.34
CA GLY A 115 -12.33 -6.41 12.36
C GLY A 115 -11.58 -5.12 12.61
N VAL A 116 -12.33 -4.10 13.01
CA VAL A 116 -11.79 -2.82 13.45
C VAL A 116 -10.87 -3.02 14.66
N ILE A 117 -9.76 -2.28 14.71
CA ILE A 117 -8.83 -2.34 15.84
C ILE A 117 -9.57 -1.98 17.14
N ASP A 118 -9.22 -2.68 18.23
CA ASP A 118 -9.85 -2.54 19.56
C ASP A 118 -11.36 -2.84 19.64
N ALA A 119 -11.99 -3.29 18.55
CA ALA A 119 -13.35 -3.79 18.55
C ALA A 119 -13.41 -5.31 18.80
N PRO A 120 -14.55 -5.86 19.25
CA PRO A 120 -14.74 -7.31 19.33
C PRO A 120 -14.50 -7.97 17.97
N ILE A 121 -13.71 -9.05 17.96
CA ILE A 121 -13.44 -9.79 16.74
C ILE A 121 -14.73 -10.37 16.16
N ARG A 122 -14.80 -10.36 14.83
CA ARG A 122 -15.86 -10.99 14.06
C ARG A 122 -15.28 -12.10 13.22
N SER A 123 -16.09 -13.13 13.02
CA SER A 123 -15.75 -14.25 12.16
C SER A 123 -16.64 -14.25 10.95
N TYR A 124 -16.03 -14.46 9.80
CA TYR A 124 -16.69 -14.49 8.51
C TYR A 124 -16.35 -15.84 7.89
N GLN A 125 -17.32 -16.74 7.99
CA GLN A 125 -17.30 -18.01 7.28
C GLN A 125 -18.08 -17.81 5.99
N ASN A 126 -17.43 -17.99 4.85
CA ASN A 126 -18.13 -17.91 3.58
C ASN A 126 -18.85 -19.23 3.29
N THR A 127 -19.86 -19.58 4.09
CA THR A 127 -20.73 -20.73 3.82
C THR A 127 -21.75 -20.45 2.71
N SER A 128 -21.89 -19.18 2.31
CA SER A 128 -22.82 -18.72 1.29
C SER A 128 -22.33 -17.43 0.62
N TYR A 129 -21.66 -17.57 -0.52
CA TYR A 129 -21.25 -16.61 -1.54
C TYR A 129 -20.59 -15.26 -1.18
N GLN A 130 -20.93 -14.55 -0.11
CA GLN A 130 -20.30 -13.26 0.25
C GLN A 130 -20.35 -13.02 1.75
N SER A 131 -19.21 -12.69 2.35
CA SER A 131 -19.14 -12.05 3.67
C SER A 131 -18.75 -10.59 3.47
N SER A 132 -19.55 -9.69 4.02
CA SER A 132 -19.41 -8.24 3.82
C SER A 132 -19.05 -7.54 5.12
N VAL A 133 -18.07 -6.64 5.07
CA VAL A 133 -17.61 -5.85 6.23
C VAL A 133 -17.48 -4.40 5.85
N GLU A 134 -17.92 -3.51 6.73
CA GLU A 134 -17.80 -2.09 6.50
C GLU A 134 -16.47 -1.55 7.04
N LEU A 135 -15.81 -0.71 6.24
CA LEU A 135 -14.61 0.03 6.59
C LEU A 135 -14.96 1.51 6.72
N GLU A 136 -14.41 2.18 7.73
CA GLU A 136 -14.71 3.59 8.02
C GLU A 136 -14.20 4.55 6.95
N GLU A 137 -13.13 4.18 6.24
CA GLU A 137 -12.58 4.97 5.14
C GLU A 137 -12.77 4.23 3.80
N SER A 138 -13.13 4.98 2.76
CA SER A 138 -13.29 4.49 1.39
C SER A 138 -12.00 4.40 0.59
N SER A 139 -10.86 4.83 1.14
CA SER A 139 -9.56 4.76 0.48
C SER A 139 -8.46 4.65 1.52
N GLY A 140 -7.27 4.23 1.09
CA GLY A 140 -6.15 4.01 1.99
C GLY A 140 -5.08 3.10 1.39
N SER A 141 -4.31 2.43 2.23
CA SER A 141 -3.29 1.45 1.81
C SER A 141 -3.45 0.13 2.56
N LEU A 142 -2.82 -0.95 2.06
CA LEU A 142 -2.84 -2.26 2.72
C LEU A 142 -1.44 -2.77 2.99
N GLU A 143 -1.30 -3.51 4.09
CA GLU A 143 -0.17 -4.38 4.35
C GLU A 143 -0.64 -5.82 4.48
N ILE A 144 0.12 -6.75 3.93
CA ILE A 144 -0.25 -8.16 3.89
C ILE A 144 0.97 -9.00 4.22
N TYR A 145 0.78 -9.96 5.12
CA TYR A 145 1.84 -10.81 5.62
C TYR A 145 1.40 -12.28 5.60
N PRO A 146 2.29 -13.23 5.31
CA PRO A 146 2.07 -14.62 5.65
C PRO A 146 2.17 -14.75 7.18
N ILE A 147 1.28 -15.53 7.77
CA ILE A 147 1.37 -15.95 9.17
C ILE A 147 1.44 -17.45 9.26
N SER A 148 1.99 -17.93 10.38
CA SER A 148 1.99 -19.36 10.70
C SER A 148 0.57 -19.83 11.03
N VAL A 149 0.31 -21.13 10.89
CA VAL A 149 -1.00 -21.71 11.28
C VAL A 149 -0.79 -22.64 12.45
N VAL A 150 -1.75 -22.65 13.37
CA VAL A 150 -1.80 -23.58 14.49
C VAL A 150 -2.25 -24.96 14.00
N ASP A 151 -1.39 -25.96 14.18
CA ASP A 151 -1.63 -27.36 13.87
C ASP A 151 -2.88 -27.87 14.58
N GLY A 152 -3.69 -28.63 13.84
CA GLY A 152 -4.93 -29.23 14.36
C GLY A 152 -6.13 -28.30 14.41
N LEU A 153 -5.98 -26.98 14.19
CA LEU A 153 -7.11 -26.07 14.04
C LEU A 153 -7.55 -25.99 12.58
N ASN A 154 -8.50 -26.86 12.22
CA ASN A 154 -8.94 -27.07 10.84
C ASN A 154 -10.35 -26.53 10.54
N ASN A 155 -10.98 -25.86 11.49
CA ASN A 155 -12.30 -25.24 11.30
C ASN A 155 -12.33 -23.84 11.91
N CYS A 156 -13.18 -23.00 11.34
CA CYS A 156 -13.19 -21.58 11.66
C CYS A 156 -13.72 -21.30 13.07
N ASP A 157 -14.70 -22.05 13.57
CA ASP A 157 -15.23 -21.88 14.94
C ASP A 157 -14.16 -22.13 16.00
N ALA A 158 -13.31 -23.14 15.82
CA ALA A 158 -12.19 -23.41 16.72
C ALA A 158 -11.18 -22.26 16.72
N MET A 159 -10.91 -21.66 15.55
CA MET A 159 -10.04 -20.49 15.45
C MET A 159 -10.65 -19.26 16.13
N VAL A 160 -11.95 -19.05 16.00
CA VAL A 160 -12.65 -17.94 16.68
C VAL A 160 -12.60 -18.11 18.18
N ASN A 161 -12.89 -19.33 18.66
CA ASN A 161 -12.86 -19.65 20.09
C ASN A 161 -11.46 -19.46 20.69
N LEU A 162 -10.39 -19.78 19.94
CA LEU A 162 -9.01 -19.53 20.36
C LEU A 162 -8.80 -18.04 20.71
N TRP A 163 -9.23 -17.14 19.82
CA TRP A 163 -9.03 -15.71 19.99
C TRP A 163 -9.97 -15.10 21.04
N GLN A 164 -11.21 -15.58 21.13
CA GLN A 164 -12.16 -15.10 22.15
C GLN A 164 -11.73 -15.46 23.57
N GLN A 165 -10.89 -16.49 23.75
CA GLN A 165 -10.33 -16.87 25.06
C GLN A 165 -9.19 -15.94 25.53
N GLY A 166 -8.83 -14.93 24.73
CA GLY A 166 -7.85 -13.90 25.10
C GLY A 166 -6.40 -14.31 24.84
N GLU A 167 -6.15 -15.37 24.07
CA GLU A 167 -4.80 -15.68 23.60
C GLU A 167 -4.30 -14.55 22.68
N GLN A 168 -3.17 -13.93 23.04
CA GLN A 168 -2.59 -12.82 22.27
C GLN A 168 -1.64 -13.31 21.18
N THR A 169 -0.99 -14.44 21.41
CA THR A 169 -0.08 -15.12 20.50
C THR A 169 0.01 -16.60 20.88
N THR A 170 0.27 -17.46 19.90
CA THR A 170 0.72 -18.83 20.15
C THR A 170 1.91 -19.17 19.27
N SER A 171 2.92 -19.79 19.88
CA SER A 171 4.12 -20.33 19.24
C SER A 171 4.20 -21.87 19.35
N VAL A 172 3.19 -22.50 19.96
CA VAL A 172 3.16 -23.93 20.25
C VAL A 172 2.29 -24.63 19.22
N GLY A 173 2.84 -25.65 18.56
CA GLY A 173 2.14 -26.40 17.52
C GLY A 173 1.93 -25.58 16.25
N LEU A 174 2.88 -24.72 15.87
CA LEU A 174 2.81 -24.03 14.59
C LEU A 174 3.37 -24.92 13.46
N ALA A 175 2.60 -25.09 12.39
CA ALA A 175 3.18 -25.48 11.12
C ALA A 175 3.99 -24.30 10.59
N ASN A 176 5.31 -24.49 10.48
CA ASN A 176 6.22 -23.44 10.02
C ASN A 176 5.92 -23.13 8.54
N THR A 177 5.24 -22.02 8.26
CA THR A 177 4.96 -21.57 6.89
C THR A 177 5.28 -20.10 6.74
N HIS A 178 6.58 -19.76 6.72
CA HIS A 178 7.02 -18.55 6.03
C HIS A 178 6.72 -18.75 4.54
N GLY A 179 5.58 -18.22 4.11
CA GLY A 179 5.15 -18.27 2.72
C GLY A 179 5.69 -17.09 1.94
N THR A 180 5.80 -17.26 0.63
CA THR A 180 5.94 -16.11 -0.27
C THR A 180 4.54 -15.70 -0.74
N LEU A 181 4.33 -14.41 -0.86
CA LEU A 181 3.10 -13.79 -1.32
C LEU A 181 3.28 -13.12 -2.67
N GLU A 182 2.23 -13.11 -3.47
CA GLU A 182 2.12 -12.33 -4.70
C GLU A 182 0.74 -11.66 -4.72
N GLY A 183 0.70 -10.35 -4.99
CA GLY A 183 -0.54 -9.58 -4.96
C GLY A 183 -0.82 -8.83 -6.25
N TYR A 184 -2.06 -8.86 -6.68
CA TYR A 184 -2.57 -8.13 -7.83
C TYR A 184 -3.79 -7.30 -7.43
N VAL A 185 -3.76 -6.03 -7.85
CA VAL A 185 -4.82 -5.05 -7.55
C VAL A 185 -5.37 -4.55 -8.87
N ALA A 186 -6.68 -4.62 -9.04
CA ALA A 186 -7.39 -3.96 -10.12
C ALA A 186 -8.27 -2.86 -9.54
N ILE A 187 -8.25 -1.69 -10.16
CA ILE A 187 -9.17 -0.59 -9.87
C ILE A 187 -10.07 -0.38 -11.08
N ALA A 188 -11.37 -0.36 -10.86
CA ALA A 188 -12.37 -0.27 -11.93
C ALA A 188 -13.32 0.88 -11.67
N ASN A 189 -13.62 1.68 -12.69
CA ASN A 189 -14.73 2.62 -12.66
C ASN A 189 -15.78 2.12 -13.65
N VAL A 190 -16.76 1.36 -13.13
CA VAL A 190 -17.78 0.70 -13.95
C VAL A 190 -18.62 1.72 -14.71
N GLY A 191 -18.97 2.83 -14.05
CA GLY A 191 -19.76 3.91 -14.67
C GLY A 191 -19.06 4.58 -15.86
N ARG A 192 -17.73 4.62 -15.84
CA ARG A 192 -16.91 5.18 -16.92
C ARG A 192 -16.30 4.11 -17.84
N GLY A 193 -16.52 2.82 -17.59
CA GLY A 193 -15.90 1.74 -18.37
C GLY A 193 -14.37 1.74 -18.31
N LEU A 194 -13.78 2.16 -17.18
CA LEU A 194 -12.33 2.18 -16.99
C LEU A 194 -11.88 1.00 -16.13
N LEU A 195 -10.77 0.37 -16.48
CA LEU A 195 -10.13 -0.68 -15.70
C LEU A 195 -8.62 -0.56 -15.81
N SER A 196 -7.95 -0.48 -14.67
CA SER A 196 -6.50 -0.47 -14.58
C SER A 196 -6.05 -1.40 -13.47
N SER A 197 -4.79 -1.82 -13.53
CA SER A 197 -4.27 -2.77 -12.55
C SER A 197 -2.79 -2.62 -12.31
N TYR A 198 -2.35 -3.11 -11.17
CA TYR A 198 -0.95 -3.11 -10.77
C TYR A 198 -0.64 -4.26 -9.81
N ARG A 199 0.64 -4.55 -9.64
CA ARG A 199 1.13 -5.56 -8.69
C ARG A 199 1.50 -4.88 -7.37
N ALA A 200 1.16 -5.52 -6.26
CA ALA A 200 1.59 -5.06 -4.95
C ALA A 200 3.13 -5.01 -4.87
N THR A 201 3.66 -4.11 -4.06
CA THR A 201 5.10 -4.03 -3.81
C THR A 201 5.47 -5.11 -2.82
N ALA A 202 6.36 -6.03 -3.21
CA ALA A 202 6.77 -7.13 -2.36
C ALA A 202 8.10 -6.82 -1.66
N LEU A 203 8.19 -7.14 -0.36
CA LEU A 203 9.41 -7.06 0.45
C LEU A 203 9.94 -8.45 0.74
N ARG A 204 11.26 -8.64 0.69
CA ARG A 204 11.95 -9.92 0.95
C ARG A 204 13.08 -9.70 1.94
N GLY A 205 13.34 -10.69 2.81
CA GLY A 205 14.35 -10.56 3.87
C GLY A 205 13.83 -9.75 5.05
N LEU A 206 12.51 -9.81 5.29
CA LEU A 206 11.92 -9.27 6.52
C LEU A 206 12.25 -10.17 7.72
N ASN A 207 12.33 -11.49 7.51
CA ASN A 207 12.57 -12.48 8.57
C ASN A 207 11.67 -12.28 9.80
N LEU A 208 10.37 -12.01 9.57
CA LEU A 208 9.41 -11.82 10.65
C LEU A 208 9.34 -13.08 11.54
N PRO A 209 9.12 -12.95 12.86
CA PRO A 209 8.98 -14.11 13.75
C PRO A 209 7.82 -15.03 13.33
N ALA A 210 8.05 -16.35 13.37
CA ALA A 210 7.02 -17.37 13.18
C ALA A 210 6.09 -17.43 14.39
N GLU A 211 5.14 -16.50 14.44
CA GLU A 211 4.16 -16.36 15.51
C GLU A 211 2.77 -16.23 14.91
N HIS A 212 1.75 -16.71 15.63
CA HIS A 212 0.36 -16.56 15.24
C HIS A 212 -0.32 -15.57 16.18
N PHE A 213 -0.76 -14.42 15.66
CA PHE A 213 -1.23 -13.31 16.47
C PHE A 213 -2.72 -13.13 16.43
N HIS A 214 -3.24 -12.57 17.52
CA HIS A 214 -4.61 -12.09 17.55
C HIS A 214 -4.83 -11.05 16.45
N PRO A 215 -5.90 -11.19 15.63
CA PRO A 215 -6.03 -10.43 14.39
C PRO A 215 -6.17 -8.93 14.57
N THR A 216 -6.57 -8.42 15.75
CA THR A 216 -6.80 -6.98 16.00
C THR A 216 -5.81 -6.34 16.97
N LEU A 217 -4.78 -7.05 17.46
CA LEU A 217 -3.79 -6.48 18.40
C LEU A 217 -2.69 -5.66 17.71
N ASN A 218 -2.76 -5.50 16.38
CA ASN A 218 -1.86 -4.68 15.58
C ASN A 218 -0.35 -4.88 15.86
N ASN A 219 0.08 -6.07 16.24
CA ASN A 219 1.42 -6.37 16.74
C ASN A 219 2.28 -7.19 15.76
N TYR A 220 1.73 -7.56 14.60
CA TYR A 220 2.46 -8.21 13.51
C TYR A 220 2.60 -7.24 12.35
N ASP A 221 3.75 -6.59 12.22
CA ASP A 221 3.98 -5.48 11.30
C ASP A 221 5.43 -5.31 10.82
N LEU A 222 5.65 -4.32 9.95
CA LEU A 222 6.95 -3.93 9.41
C LEU A 222 7.97 -3.50 10.49
N SER A 223 7.55 -3.08 11.68
CA SER A 223 8.50 -2.69 12.73
C SER A 223 9.28 -3.88 13.29
N ARG A 224 8.75 -5.10 13.09
CA ARG A 224 9.35 -6.37 13.50
C ARG A 224 10.27 -7.01 12.47
N ALA A 225 10.49 -6.34 11.34
CA ALA A 225 11.50 -6.76 10.36
C ALA A 225 12.88 -6.91 11.04
N GLU A 226 13.71 -7.81 10.52
CA GLU A 226 15.13 -7.80 10.85
C GLU A 226 15.75 -6.44 10.48
N GLY A 227 16.48 -5.82 11.42
CA GLY A 227 16.94 -4.43 11.29
C GLY A 227 15.87 -3.36 11.61
N GLY A 228 14.65 -3.78 11.94
CA GLY A 228 13.53 -2.94 12.35
C GLY A 228 12.96 -2.06 11.24
N ILE A 229 12.10 -1.13 11.63
CA ILE A 229 11.41 -0.21 10.70
C ILE A 229 12.39 0.64 9.85
N ALA A 230 13.59 0.91 10.36
CA ALA A 230 14.61 1.67 9.65
C ALA A 230 15.16 0.94 8.42
N ALA A 231 15.31 -0.40 8.51
CA ALA A 231 15.70 -1.20 7.35
C ALA A 231 14.60 -1.15 6.27
N VAL A 232 13.34 -1.23 6.69
CA VAL A 232 12.19 -1.12 5.77
C VAL A 232 12.13 0.25 5.12
N ALA A 233 12.43 1.31 5.89
CA ALA A 233 12.55 2.66 5.37
C ALA A 233 13.64 2.75 4.30
N ASP A 234 14.82 2.19 4.54
CA ASP A 234 15.92 2.21 3.57
C ASP A 234 15.54 1.48 2.27
N ALA A 235 14.92 0.30 2.36
CA ALA A 235 14.47 -0.47 1.19
C ALA A 235 13.39 0.26 0.36
N LEU A 236 12.56 1.09 1.00
CA LEU A 236 11.48 1.84 0.35
C LEU A 236 11.89 3.25 -0.07
N SER A 237 13.05 3.72 0.38
CA SER A 237 13.48 5.10 0.24
C SER A 237 13.86 5.46 -1.19
N VAL A 238 13.35 6.59 -1.67
CA VAL A 238 13.65 7.14 -3.01
C VAL A 238 14.08 8.59 -2.89
N ALA A 239 14.91 9.05 -3.82
CA ALA A 239 15.27 10.45 -4.00
C ALA A 239 14.35 11.15 -5.01
N SER A 240 13.74 10.42 -5.94
CA SER A 240 12.77 11.00 -6.88
C SER A 240 11.73 10.02 -7.39
N LEU A 241 10.59 10.57 -7.83
CA LEU A 241 9.53 9.87 -8.56
C LEU A 241 9.41 10.44 -9.97
N THR A 242 9.43 9.57 -10.97
CA THR A 242 9.28 9.97 -12.39
C THR A 242 8.15 9.20 -13.07
N ASN A 243 7.31 9.92 -13.81
CA ASN A 243 6.31 9.33 -14.70
C ASN A 243 5.88 10.32 -15.79
N GLU A 244 5.15 9.80 -16.79
CA GLU A 244 4.47 10.65 -17.76
C GLU A 244 3.22 11.30 -17.16
N VAL A 245 2.94 12.51 -17.60
CA VAL A 245 1.73 13.26 -17.33
C VAL A 245 1.12 13.67 -18.66
N VAL A 246 -0.13 13.28 -18.87
CA VAL A 246 -0.90 13.57 -20.08
C VAL A 246 -2.12 14.40 -19.68
N GLN A 247 -2.23 15.60 -20.25
CA GLN A 247 -3.33 16.54 -20.07
C GLN A 247 -3.77 17.03 -21.45
N LEU A 248 -4.63 16.26 -22.13
CA LEU A 248 -5.08 16.55 -23.50
C LEU A 248 -6.60 16.65 -23.54
N LYS A 249 -7.12 17.88 -23.59
CA LYS A 249 -8.56 18.14 -23.58
C LYS A 249 -9.29 17.51 -24.77
N ASP A 250 -8.68 17.51 -25.95
CA ASP A 250 -9.30 17.00 -27.19
C ASP A 250 -9.67 15.51 -27.11
N ILE A 251 -9.02 14.78 -26.20
CA ILE A 251 -9.29 13.37 -25.94
C ILE A 251 -9.66 13.08 -24.48
N ASN A 252 -10.05 14.13 -23.75
CA ASN A 252 -10.31 14.12 -22.31
C ASN A 252 -9.27 13.30 -21.52
N ALA A 253 -7.99 13.41 -21.89
CA ALA A 253 -6.94 12.71 -21.18
C ALA A 253 -6.59 13.46 -19.90
N ALA A 254 -6.65 12.76 -18.77
CA ALA A 254 -6.30 13.29 -17.47
C ALA A 254 -5.38 12.30 -16.75
N THR A 255 -4.29 12.83 -16.19
CA THR A 255 -3.38 12.06 -15.35
C THR A 255 -3.44 12.53 -13.91
N GLU A 256 -3.44 11.57 -13.00
CA GLU A 256 -3.22 11.78 -11.57
C GLU A 256 -2.10 10.87 -11.07
N TRP A 257 -1.38 11.32 -10.05
CA TRP A 257 -0.39 10.49 -9.36
C TRP A 257 -0.89 10.12 -7.98
N VAL A 258 -0.69 8.87 -7.60
CA VAL A 258 -0.88 8.40 -6.23
C VAL A 258 0.48 8.36 -5.57
N VAL A 259 0.70 9.20 -4.56
CA VAL A 259 1.93 9.23 -3.75
C VAL A 259 1.63 8.72 -2.35
N SER A 260 2.11 7.52 -2.05
CA SER A 260 1.90 6.80 -0.79
C SER A 260 3.17 6.80 0.05
N TYR A 261 3.02 7.11 1.33
CA TYR A 261 4.04 7.04 2.37
C TYR A 261 3.76 5.79 3.22
N PRO A 262 4.23 4.61 2.80
CA PRO A 262 3.82 3.34 3.39
C PRO A 262 4.19 3.18 4.87
N LEU A 263 5.12 4.00 5.38
CA LEU A 263 5.55 3.99 6.78
C LEU A 263 4.88 5.06 7.65
N ALA A 264 3.91 5.80 7.10
CA ALA A 264 3.02 6.64 7.89
C ALA A 264 2.27 5.76 8.92
N GLY A 265 2.14 6.25 10.15
CA GLY A 265 1.66 5.48 11.30
C GLY A 265 2.75 4.69 12.05
N TYR A 266 3.95 4.53 11.50
CA TYR A 266 5.11 3.99 12.25
C TYR A 266 6.08 5.08 12.67
N MET A 267 6.44 5.94 11.73
CA MET A 267 7.37 7.04 11.94
C MET A 267 7.20 8.09 10.84
N ASN A 268 7.48 9.34 11.15
CA ASN A 268 7.41 10.41 10.17
C ASN A 268 8.71 10.54 9.37
N HIS A 269 8.59 10.57 8.04
CA HIS A 269 9.69 10.81 7.10
C HIS A 269 9.51 12.09 6.27
N LYS A 270 8.46 12.86 6.53
CA LYS A 270 8.16 14.05 5.75
C LYS A 270 8.85 15.27 6.35
N PRO A 271 9.38 16.19 5.52
CA PRO A 271 10.36 17.19 5.94
C PRO A 271 9.80 18.36 6.73
N TYR A 272 8.51 18.69 6.61
CA TYR A 272 7.95 19.87 7.29
C TYR A 272 6.63 19.57 7.96
N THR A 273 6.26 20.44 8.90
CA THR A 273 4.96 20.42 9.56
C THR A 273 4.10 21.59 9.12
N THR A 274 2.80 21.42 9.10
CA THR A 274 1.82 22.51 8.93
C THR A 274 0.60 22.22 9.81
N ASP A 275 -0.09 23.27 10.24
CA ASP A 275 -1.33 23.12 10.99
C ASP A 275 -2.51 22.97 10.02
N LEU A 276 -3.16 21.81 10.05
CA LEU A 276 -4.38 21.49 9.29
C LEU A 276 -5.48 21.14 10.29
N GLY A 277 -6.53 21.97 10.34
CA GLY A 277 -7.67 21.72 11.24
C GLY A 277 -7.30 21.64 12.72
N HIS A 278 -6.36 22.47 13.19
CA HIS A 278 -5.81 22.45 14.56
C HIS A 278 -4.96 21.22 14.92
N THR A 279 -4.61 20.39 13.93
CA THR A 279 -3.63 19.32 14.10
C THR A 279 -2.36 19.64 13.34
N THR A 280 -1.21 19.53 14.00
CA THR A 280 0.09 19.63 13.33
C THR A 280 0.33 18.35 12.54
N GLN A 281 0.35 18.46 11.21
CA GLN A 281 0.59 17.35 10.29
C GLN A 281 1.95 17.48 9.62
N TRP A 282 2.56 16.34 9.30
CA TRP A 282 3.81 16.30 8.55
C TRP A 282 3.54 16.15 7.05
N CYS A 283 4.27 16.90 6.23
CA CYS A 283 3.95 17.09 4.83
C CYS A 283 5.21 17.16 3.95
N ASP A 284 5.03 16.83 2.68
CA ASP A 284 5.99 17.07 1.60
C ASP A 284 5.33 17.96 0.52
N SER A 285 6.08 18.46 -0.47
CA SER A 285 5.51 19.35 -1.50
C SER A 285 6.02 19.07 -2.91
N PHE A 286 5.13 19.23 -3.89
CA PHE A 286 5.48 19.33 -5.31
C PHE A 286 6.05 20.71 -5.69
N GLY A 287 5.98 21.70 -4.80
CA GLY A 287 6.48 23.06 -5.00
C GLY A 287 7.84 23.30 -4.35
N VAL A 288 8.36 24.52 -4.48
CA VAL A 288 9.68 24.87 -3.93
C VAL A 288 9.59 25.17 -2.44
N TYR A 289 10.63 24.79 -1.68
CA TYR A 289 10.64 24.94 -0.24
C TYR A 289 10.70 26.41 0.18
N PRO A 290 10.05 26.80 1.30
CA PRO A 290 10.15 28.14 1.85
C PRO A 290 11.48 28.39 2.59
N THR A 291 12.45 27.47 2.51
CA THR A 291 13.80 27.67 3.07
C THR A 291 14.66 28.51 2.13
N THR A 292 15.70 29.14 2.67
CA THR A 292 16.62 30.02 1.92
C THR A 292 17.44 29.32 0.82
N SER A 293 17.25 28.00 0.63
CA SER A 293 17.85 27.22 -0.45
C SER A 293 16.82 26.98 -1.54
N ALA A 294 17.06 27.63 -2.68
CA ALA A 294 16.15 27.77 -3.80
C ALA A 294 16.19 26.58 -4.79
N GLU A 295 16.36 25.34 -4.32
CA GLU A 295 16.34 24.18 -5.22
C GLU A 295 14.91 23.74 -5.58
N PRO A 296 14.61 23.54 -6.87
CA PRO A 296 13.29 23.15 -7.34
C PRO A 296 12.97 21.71 -6.91
N ALA A 297 11.81 21.49 -6.27
CA ALA A 297 11.36 20.14 -5.91
C ALA A 297 10.86 19.33 -7.11
N ALA A 298 10.58 19.98 -8.25
CA ALA A 298 10.04 19.32 -9.43
C ALA A 298 10.71 19.83 -10.71
N SER A 299 11.00 18.90 -11.62
CA SER A 299 11.52 19.18 -12.96
C SER A 299 10.63 18.53 -14.01
N VAL A 300 10.34 19.28 -15.07
CA VAL A 300 9.50 18.80 -16.18
C VAL A 300 10.35 18.71 -17.44
N GLN A 301 10.32 17.55 -18.09
CA GLN A 301 10.86 17.37 -19.42
C GLN A 301 9.72 17.48 -20.43
N VAL A 302 9.66 18.60 -21.14
CA VAL A 302 8.62 18.89 -22.13
C VAL A 302 9.12 18.55 -23.52
N ASN A 303 8.50 17.53 -24.13
CA ASN A 303 8.88 16.93 -25.41
C ASN A 303 10.30 16.31 -25.37
N GLN A 304 10.54 15.24 -26.11
CA GLN A 304 11.84 14.53 -26.15
C GLN A 304 13.05 15.39 -26.62
N GLN A 305 12.87 16.70 -26.80
CA GLN A 305 13.93 17.69 -26.93
C GLN A 305 14.19 18.35 -25.58
N GLN A 306 15.40 18.11 -25.06
CA GLN A 306 16.17 18.64 -23.91
C GLN A 306 15.82 20.01 -23.25
N GLY A 307 14.58 20.47 -23.23
CA GLY A 307 14.12 21.58 -22.40
C GLY A 307 13.70 21.05 -21.04
N VAL A 308 14.65 20.93 -20.11
CA VAL A 308 14.30 20.75 -18.68
C VAL A 308 13.81 22.11 -18.18
N THR A 309 12.50 22.27 -18.04
CA THR A 309 11.97 23.41 -17.28
C THR A 309 11.94 22.99 -15.82
N ALA A 310 12.98 23.38 -15.09
CA ALA A 310 12.94 23.34 -13.64
C ALA A 310 12.02 24.47 -13.17
N LEU A 311 10.98 24.14 -12.40
CA LEU A 311 10.10 25.17 -11.83
C LEU A 311 10.87 25.90 -10.75
N GLN A 312 11.26 27.16 -11.00
CA GLN A 312 11.98 27.92 -10.00
C GLN A 312 11.03 28.34 -8.86
N PRO A 313 11.53 28.59 -7.64
CA PRO A 313 10.69 29.03 -6.51
C PRO A 313 9.80 30.23 -6.82
N GLN A 314 10.34 31.14 -7.64
CA GLN A 314 9.67 32.34 -8.12
C GLN A 314 8.54 32.09 -9.13
N ASP A 315 8.48 30.89 -9.73
CA ASP A 315 7.42 30.48 -10.65
C ASP A 315 6.26 29.79 -9.92
N THR A 316 6.30 29.66 -8.59
CA THR A 316 5.15 29.21 -7.80
C THR A 316 4.61 30.40 -7.03
N GLU A 317 3.45 30.94 -7.43
CA GLU A 317 2.68 31.82 -6.56
C GLU A 317 2.35 31.05 -5.28
N TYR A 318 3.18 31.25 -4.26
CA TYR A 318 2.89 30.82 -2.91
C TYR A 318 1.66 31.61 -2.46
N SER A 319 0.50 30.98 -2.44
CA SER A 319 -0.54 31.43 -1.52
C SER A 319 -0.17 30.88 -0.14
N PRO A 320 0.25 31.72 0.83
CA PRO A 320 0.66 31.26 2.16
C PRO A 320 -0.47 30.56 2.94
N THR A 321 -1.69 30.49 2.38
CA THR A 321 -2.84 29.85 3.01
C THR A 321 -2.91 28.34 2.83
N ARG A 322 -2.38 27.74 1.75
CA ARG A 322 -2.24 26.27 1.57
C ARG A 322 -1.20 25.94 0.48
N PRO A 323 0.07 25.59 0.81
CA PRO A 323 0.90 24.90 -0.16
C PRO A 323 0.19 23.60 -0.59
N ALA A 324 0.39 23.19 -1.85
CA ALA A 324 -0.01 21.86 -2.34
C ALA A 324 0.77 20.80 -1.56
N GLY A 325 0.26 20.45 -0.38
CA GLY A 325 0.95 19.68 0.64
C GLY A 325 0.54 18.21 0.60
N LEU A 326 1.53 17.34 0.46
CA LEU A 326 1.40 15.88 0.56
C LEU A 326 1.39 15.47 2.03
N CYS A 327 0.37 15.90 2.76
CA CYS A 327 0.26 15.76 4.21
C CYS A 327 -0.28 14.39 4.65
N HIS A 328 -0.97 13.70 3.76
CA HIS A 328 -1.66 12.45 4.07
C HIS A 328 -0.77 11.22 3.86
N ALA A 329 -1.11 10.09 4.46
CA ALA A 329 -0.40 8.82 4.24
C ALA A 329 -0.47 8.39 2.77
N VAL A 330 -1.61 8.61 2.09
CA VAL A 330 -1.70 8.52 0.63
C VAL A 330 -2.29 9.81 0.08
N ASN A 331 -1.66 10.36 -0.95
CA ASN A 331 -2.07 11.61 -1.59
C ASN A 331 -2.36 11.34 -3.06
N VAL A 332 -3.43 11.93 -3.58
CA VAL A 332 -3.77 11.90 -5.01
C VAL A 332 -3.45 13.27 -5.58
N VAL A 333 -2.50 13.33 -6.49
CA VAL A 333 -2.01 14.58 -7.08
C VAL A 333 -2.65 14.75 -8.46
N GLY A 334 -3.52 15.75 -8.56
CA GLY A 334 -4.22 16.11 -9.78
C GLY A 334 -3.38 17.05 -10.64
N PHE A 335 -3.24 16.73 -11.93
CA PHE A 335 -2.66 17.64 -12.92
C PHE A 335 -3.73 18.28 -13.83
N GLY A 336 -4.98 17.83 -13.72
CA GLY A 336 -6.16 18.42 -14.36
C GLY A 336 -6.96 19.28 -13.38
N ALA A 337 -8.09 19.84 -13.82
CA ALA A 337 -8.92 20.73 -12.98
C ALA A 337 -9.82 19.99 -11.98
N GLU A 338 -10.10 18.70 -12.23
CA GLU A 338 -11.04 17.90 -11.44
C GLU A 338 -10.39 16.56 -11.06
N PRO A 339 -10.70 16.01 -9.88
CA PRO A 339 -10.19 14.72 -9.44
C PRO A 339 -10.77 13.57 -10.27
N VAL A 340 -9.93 12.57 -10.58
CA VAL A 340 -10.34 11.35 -11.30
C VAL A 340 -10.51 10.18 -10.35
N LEU A 341 -9.59 10.00 -9.40
CA LEU A 341 -9.55 8.90 -8.42
C LEU A 341 -10.24 9.23 -7.10
N ALA A 342 -10.05 10.45 -6.61
CA ALA A 342 -10.58 10.91 -5.33
C ALA A 342 -11.96 11.55 -5.52
N ASP A 343 -12.73 11.65 -4.43
CA ASP A 343 -13.96 12.44 -4.43
C ASP A 343 -13.67 13.95 -4.51
N ALA A 344 -14.61 14.71 -5.06
CA ALA A 344 -14.51 16.17 -5.07
C ALA A 344 -14.44 16.71 -3.64
N GLY A 345 -13.39 17.49 -3.34
CA GLY A 345 -13.16 18.05 -2.01
C GLY A 345 -12.50 17.09 -1.01
N ALA A 346 -12.07 15.90 -1.45
CA ALA A 346 -11.30 14.99 -0.60
C ALA A 346 -10.00 15.65 -0.11
N GLU A 347 -9.71 15.54 1.19
CA GLU A 347 -8.57 16.23 1.82
C GLU A 347 -7.21 15.70 1.31
N ASN A 348 -7.17 14.44 0.88
CA ASN A 348 -6.00 13.79 0.31
C ASN A 348 -5.78 14.08 -1.17
N TRP A 349 -6.70 14.80 -1.84
CA TRP A 349 -6.51 15.27 -3.19
C TRP A 349 -5.80 16.62 -3.21
N VAL A 350 -4.71 16.68 -3.95
CA VAL A 350 -3.80 17.82 -4.02
C VAL A 350 -3.68 18.25 -5.47
N GLN A 351 -4.14 19.46 -5.77
CA GLN A 351 -3.88 20.06 -7.08
C GLN A 351 -2.39 20.38 -7.22
N ALA A 352 -1.76 19.92 -8.30
CA ALA A 352 -0.41 20.31 -8.65
C ALA A 352 -0.30 21.84 -8.79
N PRO A 353 0.88 22.46 -8.55
CA PRO A 353 1.05 23.90 -8.67
C PRO A 353 0.51 24.44 -10.00
N ARG A 354 -0.21 25.58 -9.97
CA ARG A 354 -0.88 26.14 -11.15
C ARG A 354 0.06 26.31 -12.34
N THR A 355 1.28 26.76 -12.10
CA THR A 355 2.29 26.93 -13.16
C THR A 355 2.74 25.61 -13.78
N LEU A 356 2.77 24.52 -13.01
CA LEU A 356 2.98 23.17 -13.53
C LEU A 356 1.78 22.73 -14.38
N VAL A 357 0.56 22.93 -13.90
CA VAL A 357 -0.67 22.59 -14.63
C VAL A 357 -0.73 23.35 -15.96
N ASP A 358 -0.47 24.66 -15.95
CA ASP A 358 -0.48 25.51 -17.14
C ASP A 358 0.60 25.08 -18.15
N LEU A 359 1.78 24.66 -17.67
CA LEU A 359 2.87 24.14 -18.50
C LEU A 359 2.51 22.81 -19.20
N LEU A 360 1.76 21.96 -18.51
CA LEU A 360 1.35 20.63 -18.97
C LEU A 360 0.06 20.66 -19.81
N ASN A 361 -0.74 21.72 -19.72
CA ASN A 361 -2.02 21.82 -20.39
C ASN A 361 -1.87 21.68 -21.92
N GLY A 362 -2.63 20.75 -22.50
CA GLY A 362 -2.58 20.42 -23.92
C GLY A 362 -1.36 19.60 -24.34
N ARG A 363 -0.70 18.89 -23.41
CA ARG A 363 0.55 18.16 -23.68
C ARG A 363 0.64 16.81 -22.98
N ALA A 364 1.56 15.98 -23.47
CA ALA A 364 2.12 14.84 -22.76
C ALA A 364 3.58 15.16 -22.42
N SER A 365 4.03 14.91 -21.20
CA SER A 365 5.39 15.23 -20.75
C SER A 365 5.86 14.25 -19.68
N VAL A 366 7.18 14.12 -19.51
CA VAL A 366 7.74 13.35 -18.40
C VAL A 366 8.01 14.31 -17.25
N LEU A 367 7.39 14.05 -16.11
CA LEU A 367 7.59 14.81 -14.88
C LEU A 367 8.48 13.99 -13.94
N THR A 368 9.48 14.65 -13.36
CA THR A 368 10.28 14.11 -12.25
C THR A 368 10.12 15.02 -11.05
N TRP A 369 9.58 14.47 -9.97
CA TRP A 369 9.54 15.11 -8.66
C TRP A 369 10.70 14.59 -7.82
N ALA A 370 11.61 15.47 -7.43
CA ALA A 370 12.84 15.13 -6.72
C ALA A 370 12.83 15.76 -5.32
N LEU A 371 13.30 14.99 -4.34
CA LEU A 371 13.51 15.47 -2.99
C LEU A 371 14.80 16.32 -2.95
N PRO A 372 14.82 17.46 -2.24
CA PRO A 372 16.01 18.29 -2.11
C PRO A 372 17.21 17.51 -1.61
N ALA A 373 18.36 17.74 -2.26
CA ALA A 373 19.63 17.13 -1.85
C ALA A 373 20.09 17.62 -0.47
N GLU A 374 19.70 18.83 -0.07
CA GLU A 374 20.06 19.44 1.22
C GLU A 374 19.29 18.87 2.43
N ARG A 375 18.38 17.90 2.23
CA ARG A 375 17.72 17.24 3.36
C ARG A 375 18.75 16.50 4.21
N THR A 376 18.55 16.52 5.53
CA THR A 376 19.23 15.61 6.47
C THR A 376 18.94 14.13 6.15
N GLN A 377 17.81 13.85 5.50
CA GLN A 377 17.48 12.57 4.87
C GLN A 377 17.09 12.82 3.39
N PRO A 378 18.01 12.65 2.42
CA PRO A 378 17.75 12.92 1.00
C PRO A 378 16.84 11.88 0.34
N ARG A 379 16.32 10.92 1.11
CA ARG A 379 15.42 9.89 0.63
C ARG A 379 14.29 9.68 1.61
N VAL A 380 13.11 9.36 1.07
CA VAL A 380 11.92 9.10 1.86
C VAL A 380 11.24 7.82 1.35
N PRO A 381 10.73 6.96 2.24
CA PRO A 381 9.94 5.80 1.87
C PRO A 381 8.69 6.22 1.10
N MET A 382 8.67 5.93 -0.20
CA MET A 382 7.56 6.28 -1.07
C MET A 382 7.27 5.16 -2.06
N LEU A 383 5.97 4.93 -2.26
CA LEU A 383 5.42 4.06 -3.29
C LEU A 383 4.28 4.80 -3.99
N GLY A 384 3.85 4.26 -5.12
CA GLY A 384 2.78 4.89 -5.88
C GLY A 384 2.79 4.54 -7.34
N PHE A 385 1.93 5.23 -8.07
CA PHE A 385 1.77 5.08 -9.50
C PHE A 385 1.13 6.32 -10.10
N ARG A 386 1.25 6.46 -11.42
CA ARG A 386 0.33 7.29 -12.18
C ARG A 386 -0.88 6.50 -12.64
N LEU A 387 -2.03 7.16 -12.72
CA LEU A 387 -3.18 6.73 -13.50
C LEU A 387 -3.45 7.80 -14.57
N THR A 388 -3.51 7.39 -15.83
CA THR A 388 -3.97 8.24 -16.93
C THR A 388 -5.26 7.66 -17.48
N THR A 389 -6.33 8.45 -17.54
CA THR A 389 -7.58 8.08 -18.23
C THR A 389 -7.67 8.79 -19.57
N PHE A 390 -8.37 8.18 -20.52
CA PHE A 390 -8.70 8.72 -21.84
C PHE A 390 -10.18 8.46 -22.07
N GLU A 391 -10.98 9.51 -22.26
CA GLU A 391 -12.44 9.38 -22.27
C GLU A 391 -13.03 10.06 -23.50
N ASN A 392 -13.02 9.34 -24.62
CA ASN A 392 -13.37 9.88 -25.94
C ASN A 392 -14.86 9.85 -26.28
N GLY A 393 -15.74 9.78 -25.29
CA GLY A 393 -17.17 9.64 -25.53
C GLY A 393 -17.48 8.34 -26.28
N THR A 394 -18.41 8.38 -27.24
CA THR A 394 -18.89 7.19 -27.93
C THR A 394 -18.28 6.99 -29.31
N LEU A 395 -17.87 5.76 -29.63
CA LEU A 395 -17.37 5.38 -30.96
C LEU A 395 -18.45 5.64 -32.02
N ASP A 396 -18.12 6.45 -33.03
CA ASP A 396 -18.97 6.80 -34.19
C ASP A 396 -20.40 7.26 -33.83
N GLY A 397 -20.56 7.98 -32.72
CA GLY A 397 -21.88 8.43 -32.25
C GLY A 397 -22.78 7.30 -31.71
N GLY A 398 -22.20 6.13 -31.42
CA GLY A 398 -22.87 4.99 -30.80
C GLY A 398 -23.14 5.17 -29.30
N LYS A 399 -23.37 4.06 -28.59
CA LYS A 399 -23.56 4.03 -27.11
C LYS A 399 -22.36 3.45 -26.35
N VAL A 400 -21.33 2.99 -27.07
CA VAL A 400 -20.16 2.32 -26.49
C VAL A 400 -19.10 3.38 -26.18
N LEU A 401 -18.77 3.51 -24.90
CA LEU A 401 -17.69 4.38 -24.41
C LEU A 401 -16.34 3.80 -24.87
N ALA A 402 -15.53 4.58 -25.59
CA ALA A 402 -14.13 4.24 -25.88
C ALA A 402 -13.21 4.83 -24.82
N ASN A 403 -13.40 4.34 -23.59
CA ASN A 403 -12.67 4.81 -22.43
C ASN A 403 -11.53 3.84 -22.12
N TYR A 404 -10.36 4.38 -21.85
CA TYR A 404 -9.16 3.60 -21.51
C TYR A 404 -8.51 4.20 -20.28
N SER A 405 -7.91 3.35 -19.45
CA SER A 405 -7.00 3.81 -18.42
C SER A 405 -5.68 3.05 -18.49
N LEU A 406 -4.61 3.77 -18.17
CA LEU A 406 -3.26 3.25 -18.04
C LEU A 406 -2.77 3.55 -16.65
N LEU A 407 -2.32 2.51 -15.95
CA LEU A 407 -1.68 2.64 -14.66
C LEU A 407 -0.23 2.17 -14.78
N THR A 408 0.70 2.98 -14.28
CA THR A 408 2.12 2.64 -14.28
C THR A 408 2.74 3.04 -12.94
N PRO A 409 3.43 2.13 -12.24
CA PRO A 409 4.21 2.50 -11.06
C PRO A 409 5.17 3.65 -11.35
N HIS A 410 5.45 4.46 -10.33
CA HIS A 410 6.50 5.48 -10.45
C HIS A 410 7.85 4.82 -10.73
N LYS A 411 8.62 5.41 -11.65
CA LYS A 411 10.06 5.15 -11.67
C LYS A 411 10.66 5.82 -10.43
N ARG A 412 11.49 5.07 -9.72
CA ARG A 412 12.07 5.41 -8.43
C ARG A 412 13.58 5.41 -8.58
N ASP A 413 14.23 6.52 -8.23
CA ASP A 413 15.71 6.68 -8.29
C ASP A 413 16.28 7.04 -6.91
#